data_AF-A0A842MNL9-F1
#
_entry.id   AF-A0A842MNL9-F1
#
_cell.length_a   1.000
_cell.length_b   1.000
_cell.length_c   1.000
_cell.angle_alpha   90.00
_cell.angle_beta   90.00
_cell.angle_gamma   90.00
#
_symmetry.space_group_name_H-M   'P 1'
#
loop_
_entity.id
_entity.type
_entity.pdbx_description
1 polymer ?
#
loop_
_entity_poly.entity_id
_entity_poly.type
_entity_poly.pdbx_seq_one_letter_code
_entity_poly.pdbx_strand_id
1 'polypeptide(L)' 'MKQMGEKYTVARISRDNEHFEILVKPDKALDYRLGKISSITDVLVTETIFSDANKGTKVSEESLKK' A
#
# COMPACT_ATOMS: atom_id res chain seq x y z
N MET A 1 -18.47 -18.78 11.98
CA MET A 1 -18.42 -17.44 11.37
C MET A 1 -17.00 -17.24 10.85
N LYS A 2 -16.78 -17.19 9.53
CA LYS A 2 -15.44 -16.99 8.97
C LYS A 2 -15.03 -15.54 9.22
N GLN A 3 -14.06 -15.31 10.11
CA GLN A 3 -13.19 -14.15 9.94
C GLN A 3 -12.41 -14.39 8.64
N MET A 4 -12.91 -13.87 7.53
CA MET A 4 -12.07 -13.60 6.38
C MET A 4 -11.43 -12.25 6.70
N GLY A 5 -10.18 -12.26 7.19
CA GLY A 5 -9.43 -11.02 7.33
C GLY A 5 -9.51 -10.25 6.00
N GLU A 6 -9.70 -8.92 6.06
CA GLU A 6 -9.82 -8.10 4.85
C GLU A 6 -8.68 -8.48 3.88
N LYS A 7 -9.03 -9.00 2.70
CA LYS A 7 -8.03 -9.37 1.71
C LYS A 7 -7.31 -8.09 1.29
N TYR A 8 -6.01 -8.05 1.49
CA TYR A 8 -5.14 -6.98 1.04
C TYR A 8 -4.24 -7.47 -0.10
N THR A 9 -3.70 -6.53 -0.86
CA THR A 9 -2.65 -6.79 -1.84
C THR A 9 -1.56 -5.73 -1.71
N VAL A 10 -0.39 -6.02 -2.28
CA VAL A 10 0.75 -5.11 -2.28
C VAL A 10 0.73 -4.29 -3.57
N ALA A 11 0.67 -2.97 -3.44
CA ALA A 11 1.02 -2.07 -4.54
C ALA A 11 2.47 -1.61 -4.35
N ARG A 12 3.27 -1.65 -5.41
CA ARG A 12 4.70 -1.37 -5.38
C ARG A 12 5.10 -0.36 -6.43
N ILE A 13 6.01 0.53 -6.06
CA ILE A 13 6.76 1.38 -6.97
C ILE A 13 8.27 1.20 -6.71
N SER A 14 9.07 1.33 -7.76
CA SER A 14 10.53 1.33 -7.67
C SER A 14 11.07 2.68 -8.14
N ARG A 15 11.95 3.28 -7.36
CA ARG A 15 12.60 4.57 -7.68
C ARG A 15 13.99 4.58 -7.06
N ASP A 16 14.99 5.08 -7.80
CA ASP A 16 16.37 5.21 -7.32
C ASP A 16 16.96 3.91 -6.73
N ASN A 17 16.64 2.77 -7.34
CA ASN A 17 16.97 1.40 -6.89
C ASN A 17 16.35 0.98 -5.54
N GLU A 18 15.43 1.77 -4.99
CA GLU A 18 14.65 1.44 -3.80
C GLU A 18 13.24 0.96 -4.16
N HIS A 19 12.62 0.19 -3.26
CA HIS A 19 11.26 -0.30 -3.39
C HIS A 19 10.39 0.30 -2.29
N PHE A 20 9.21 0.75 -2.69
CA PHE A 20 8.20 1.30 -1.79
C PHE A 20 6.91 0.53 -2.02
N GLU A 21 6.45 -0.11 -0.96
CA GLU A 21 5.32 -1.01 -0.93
C GLU A 21 4.27 -0.48 0.04
N ILE A 22 3.00 -0.56 -0.36
CA ILE A 22 1.85 -0.23 0.47
C ILE A 22 0.84 -1.38 0.43
N LEU A 23 0.13 -1.56 1.54
CA LEU A 23 -0.97 -2.51 1.63
C LEU A 23 -2.28 -1.80 1.25
N VAL A 24 -2.96 -2.33 0.24
CA VAL A 24 -4.22 -1.76 -0.28
C VAL A 24 -5.34 -2.78 -0.29
N LYS A 25 -6.58 -2.29 -0.17
CA LYS A 25 -7.80 -3.07 -0.42
C LYS A 25 -7.98 -3.20 -1.95
N PRO A 26 -7.93 -4.41 -2.54
CA PRO A 26 -7.84 -4.58 -4.00
C PRO A 26 -8.95 -3.86 -4.79
N ASP A 27 -10.20 -4.02 -4.36
CA ASP A 27 -11.35 -3.44 -5.07
C ASP A 27 -11.33 -1.91 -5.02
N LYS A 28 -11.06 -1.33 -3.84
CA LYS A 28 -10.95 0.12 -3.68
C LYS A 28 -9.74 0.70 -4.44
N ALA A 29 -8.62 -0.03 -4.50
CA ALA A 29 -7.46 0.38 -5.27
C ALA A 29 -7.77 0.45 -6.79
N LEU A 30 -8.56 -0.50 -7.30
CA LEU A 30 -9.03 -0.47 -8.68
C LEU A 30 -9.94 0.74 -8.92
N ASP A 31 -10.93 0.95 -8.06
CA ASP A 31 -11.85 2.09 -8.18
C ASP A 31 -11.15 3.45 -8.07
N TYR A 32 -10.13 3.57 -7.22
CA TYR A 32 -9.26 4.75 -7.15
C TYR A 32 -8.51 4.97 -8.46
N ARG A 33 -7.91 3.92 -9.04
CA ARG A 33 -7.23 4.01 -10.35
C ARG A 33 -8.17 4.39 -11.50
N LEU A 34 -9.46 4.03 -11.40
CA LEU A 34 -10.49 4.38 -12.37
C LEU A 34 -11.11 5.77 -12.12
N GLY A 35 -10.68 6.50 -11.08
CA GLY A 35 -11.19 7.83 -10.74
C GLY A 35 -12.57 7.84 -10.08
N LYS A 36 -13.07 6.70 -9.60
CA LYS A 36 -14.37 6.60 -8.92
C LYS A 36 -14.31 6.96 -7.43
N ILE A 37 -13.15 6.80 -6.81
CA ILE A 37 -12.87 7.16 -5.42
C ILE A 37 -11.74 8.19 -5.42
N SER A 38 -11.91 9.28 -4.68
CA SER A 38 -10.90 10.34 -4.54
C SER A 38 -10.06 10.21 -3.26
N SER A 39 -10.58 9.54 -2.24
CA SER A 39 -9.92 9.37 -0.94
C SER A 39 -8.93 8.22 -0.97
N ILE A 40 -7.63 8.53 -0.86
CA ILE A 40 -6.58 7.50 -0.78
C ILE A 40 -6.62 6.77 0.57
N THR A 41 -7.04 7.43 1.65
CA THR A 41 -7.19 6.82 2.98
C THR A 41 -8.17 5.65 2.97
N ASP A 42 -9.18 5.69 2.10
CA ASP A 42 -10.11 4.58 1.92
C ASP A 42 -9.48 3.33 1.30
N VAL A 43 -8.46 3.53 0.46
CA VAL A 43 -7.75 2.48 -0.29
C VAL A 43 -6.73 1.77 0.59
N LEU A 44 -6.08 2.50 1.49
CA LEU A 44 -5.01 2.01 2.34
C LEU A 44 -5.55 1.08 3.45
N VAL A 45 -4.81 0.00 3.70
CA VAL A 45 -5.03 -0.86 4.89
C VAL A 45 -4.33 -0.26 6.12
N THR A 46 -3.21 0.42 5.88
CA THR A 46 -2.41 1.13 6.89
C THR A 46 -1.70 2.31 6.23
N GLU A 47 -1.39 3.34 7.02
CA GLU A 47 -0.63 4.52 6.58
C GLU A 47 0.90 4.29 6.57
N THR A 48 1.32 3.02 6.63
CA THR A 48 2.74 2.64 6.63
C THR A 48 3.24 2.32 5.21
N ILE A 49 4.41 2.86 4.87
CA ILE A 49 5.16 2.51 3.67
C ILE A 49 6.26 1.52 4.04
N PHE A 50 6.32 0.41 3.30
CA PHE A 50 7.23 -0.71 3.53
C PHE A 50 8.27 -0.82 2.42
N SER A 51 9.47 -1.28 2.77
CA SER A 51 10.45 -1.74 1.78
C SER A 51 10.21 -3.20 1.38
N ASP A 52 9.58 -3.96 2.29
CA ASP A 52 9.06 -5.32 2.08
C ASP A 52 7.84 -5.53 2.98
N ALA A 53 6.65 -5.40 2.40
CA ALA A 53 5.38 -5.49 3.13
C ALA A 53 5.07 -6.92 3.62
N ASN A 54 5.61 -7.94 2.95
CA ASN A 54 5.45 -9.34 3.37
C ASN A 54 6.25 -9.64 4.65
N LYS A 55 7.37 -8.94 4.85
CA LYS A 55 8.18 -9.03 6.07
C LYS A 55 7.82 -7.97 7.13
N GLY A 56 6.98 -6.99 6.77
CA GLY A 56 6.65 -5.85 7.64
C GLY A 56 7.80 -4.85 7.81
N THR A 57 8.79 -4.86 6.91
CA THR A 57 9.96 -3.99 6.98
C THR A 57 9.59 -2.59 6.50
N LYS A 58 9.75 -1.57 7.36
CA LYS A 58 9.42 -0.18 7.04
C LYS A 58 10.52 0.48 6.21
N VAL A 59 10.14 1.42 5.35
CA VAL A 59 11.09 2.32 4.69
C VAL A 59 11.65 3.32 5.70
N SER A 60 12.92 3.70 5.54
CA SER A 60 13.52 4.77 6.35
C SER A 60 12.95 6.15 5.98
N GLU A 61 12.90 7.08 6.94
CA GLU A 61 12.48 8.46 6.62
C GLU A 61 13.40 9.14 5.60
N GLU A 62 14.69 8.79 5.63
CA GLU A 62 15.67 9.35 4.70
C GLU A 62 15.34 8.95 3.25
N SER A 63 15.06 7.67 3.01
CA SER A 63 14.63 7.16 1.70
C SER A 63 13.31 7.78 1.22
N LEU A 64 12.40 8.11 2.15
CA LEU A 64 11.12 8.75 1.80
C LEU A 64 11.25 10.23 1.41
N LYS A 65 12.29 10.93 1.91
CA LYS A 65 12.49 12.37 1.72
C LYS A 65 13.47 12.69 0.58
N LYS A 66 14.09 11.68 -0.03
CA LYS A 66 14.95 11.81 -1.23
C LYS A 66 14.12 12.11 -2.48
#